data_AF-A0A1F6YAG3-F1
#
_entry.id   AF-A0A1F6YAG3-F1
#
_cell.length_a   1.000
_cell.length_b   1.000
_cell.length_c   1.000
_cell.angle_alpha   90.00
_cell.angle_beta   90.00
_cell.angle_gamma   90.00
#
_symmetry.space_group_name_H-M   'P 1'
#
loop_
_entity.id
_entity.type
_entity.pdbx_description
1 polymer ?
#
loop_
_entity_poly.entity_id
_entity_poly.type
_entity_poly.pdbx_seq_one_letter_code
_entity_poly.pdbx_strand_id
1 'polypeptide(L)'
;MKEFIKRNFAILFAFILPIVLIIVVALSTYLPSLFLSTDYNFVYTSCTDGTNYYYSYNCDNYLQKRYSVVNNKFTVNTVDPVQDSDKDKIPDIKENYAARIFLHDTKKNESREITLAEAEALMLNSLLTSPDSVTVSSNYNNGGDFFFPFGGNSSSYGYYLMKGRSKSKLNLINSSDRYYYQNNFQFIGWVLPGRN
;
A
#
# COMPACT_ATOMS: atom_id res chain seq x y z
N MET A 1 -14.65 40.28 30.04
CA MET A 1 -14.63 39.34 28.89
C MET A 1 -15.96 39.35 28.12
N LYS A 2 -17.11 39.10 28.76
CA LYS A 2 -18.45 39.15 28.11
C LYS A 2 -18.76 40.47 27.41
N GLU A 3 -18.46 41.61 28.04
CA GLU A 3 -18.71 42.94 27.45
C GLU A 3 -17.85 43.21 26.20
N PHE A 4 -16.60 42.74 26.19
CA PHE A 4 -15.72 42.86 25.04
C PHE A 4 -16.20 42.02 23.85
N ILE A 5 -16.67 40.79 24.11
CA ILE A 5 -17.23 39.90 23.08
C ILE A 5 -18.50 40.50 22.48
N LYS A 6 -19.38 41.10 23.29
CA LYS A 6 -20.61 41.76 22.81
C LYS A 6 -20.33 42.99 21.96
N ARG A 7 -19.39 43.84 22.39
CA ARG A 7 -19.04 45.09 21.68
C ARG A 7 -18.32 44.85 20.36
N ASN A 8 -17.48 43.81 20.31
CA ASN A 8 -16.65 43.49 19.16
C ASN A 8 -17.12 42.23 18.42
N PHE A 9 -18.39 41.86 18.56
CA PHE A 9 -18.92 40.60 18.03
C PHE A 9 -18.68 40.46 16.52
N ALA A 10 -18.91 41.53 15.74
CA ALA A 10 -18.70 41.52 14.29
C ALA A 10 -17.24 41.24 13.92
N ILE A 11 -16.29 41.85 14.64
CA ILE A 11 -14.84 41.65 14.43
C ILE A 11 -14.48 40.21 14.80
N LEU A 12 -14.95 39.73 15.95
CA LEU A 12 -14.71 38.36 16.41
C LEU A 12 -15.23 37.33 15.40
N PHE A 13 -16.43 37.55 14.87
CA PHE A 13 -17.05 36.66 13.89
C PHE A 13 -16.30 36.65 12.56
N ALA A 14 -15.81 37.81 12.12
CA ALA A 14 -15.01 37.95 10.90
C ALA A 14 -13.71 37.12 10.94
N PHE A 15 -13.11 36.95 12.11
CA PHE A 15 -11.90 36.11 12.28
C PHE A 15 -12.21 34.66 12.64
N ILE A 16 -13.27 34.39 13.41
CA ILE A 16 -13.62 33.02 13.83
C ILE A 16 -14.21 32.21 12.68
N LEU A 17 -15.09 32.79 11.86
CA LEU A 17 -15.75 32.09 10.77
C LEU A 17 -14.77 31.39 9.81
N PRO A 18 -13.71 32.05 9.27
CA PRO A 18 -12.76 31.38 8.40
C PRO A 18 -11.95 30.29 9.11
N ILE A 19 -11.59 30.50 10.38
CA ILE A 19 -10.88 29.48 11.18
C ILE A 19 -11.77 28.24 11.37
N VAL A 20 -13.06 28.42 11.70
CA VAL A 20 -14.01 27.32 11.84
C VAL A 20 -14.19 26.58 10.52
N LEU A 21 -14.26 27.28 9.38
CA LEU A 21 -14.34 26.65 8.07
C LEU A 21 -13.12 25.78 7.77
N ILE A 22 -11.91 26.28 8.06
CA ILE A 22 -10.66 25.52 7.91
C ILE A 22 -10.69 24.28 8.81
N ILE A 23 -11.12 24.43 10.06
CA ILE A 23 -11.24 23.30 11.00
C ILE A 23 -12.25 22.28 10.48
N VAL A 24 -13.44 22.69 10.03
CA VAL A 24 -14.47 21.78 9.50
C VAL A 24 -13.95 21.02 8.28
N VAL A 25 -13.30 21.71 7.34
CA VAL A 25 -12.69 21.07 6.17
C VAL A 25 -11.62 20.08 6.61
N ALA A 26 -10.68 20.49 7.47
CA ALA A 26 -9.62 19.62 7.96
C ALA A 26 -10.16 18.38 8.70
N LEU A 27 -11.13 18.56 9.58
CA LEU A 27 -11.77 17.45 10.29
C LEU A 27 -12.47 16.52 9.29
N SER A 28 -13.22 17.05 8.32
CA SER A 28 -13.91 16.24 7.32
C SER A 28 -12.97 15.44 6.41
N THR A 29 -11.76 15.95 6.14
CA THR A 29 -10.79 15.30 5.27
C THR A 29 -9.88 14.32 6.01
N TYR A 30 -9.46 14.63 7.24
CA TYR A 30 -8.41 13.86 7.94
C TYR A 30 -8.93 12.92 9.04
N LEU A 31 -10.08 13.18 9.69
CA LEU A 31 -10.62 12.24 10.69
C LEU A 31 -10.97 10.87 10.12
N PRO A 32 -11.63 10.75 8.95
CA PRO A 32 -12.05 9.44 8.44
C PRO A 32 -10.90 8.45 8.25
N SER A 33 -9.70 8.94 7.91
CA SER A 33 -8.50 8.11 7.75
C SER A 33 -7.91 7.60 9.06
N LEU A 34 -8.10 8.31 10.18
CA LEU A 34 -7.57 7.89 11.49
C LEU A 34 -8.33 6.69 12.08
N PHE A 35 -9.57 6.46 11.65
CA PHE A 35 -10.37 5.30 12.05
C PHE A 35 -10.25 4.13 11.09
N LEU A 36 -9.40 4.23 10.08
CA LEU A 36 -9.13 3.12 9.18
C LEU A 36 -8.14 2.16 9.84
N SER A 37 -8.66 1.10 10.43
CA SER A 37 -7.88 -0.02 10.93
C SER A 37 -8.44 -1.34 10.42
N THR A 38 -7.57 -2.36 10.42
CA THR A 38 -7.96 -3.76 10.24
C THR A 38 -7.25 -4.59 11.29
N ASP A 39 -7.91 -5.66 11.73
CA ASP A 39 -7.30 -6.65 12.62
C ASP A 39 -6.49 -7.70 11.85
N TYR A 40 -6.51 -7.65 10.52
CA TYR A 40 -5.85 -8.61 9.66
C TYR A 40 -4.51 -8.06 9.17
N ASN A 41 -3.48 -8.85 9.38
CA ASN A 41 -2.19 -8.68 8.73
C ASN A 41 -2.25 -9.27 7.32
N PHE A 42 -1.32 -8.91 6.46
CA PHE A 42 -1.24 -9.50 5.12
C PHE A 42 0.18 -9.87 4.74
N VAL A 43 0.28 -10.84 3.84
CA VAL A 43 1.53 -11.23 3.19
C VAL A 43 1.59 -10.58 1.82
N TYR A 44 2.76 -10.06 1.49
CA TYR A 44 3.07 -9.58 0.15
C TYR A 44 4.46 -10.05 -0.25
N THR A 45 4.72 -10.06 -1.56
CA THR A 45 6.04 -10.34 -2.11
C THR A 45 6.57 -9.11 -2.82
N SER A 46 7.89 -8.98 -2.78
CA SER A 46 8.64 -8.07 -3.63
C SER A 46 9.86 -8.81 -4.13
N CYS A 47 10.62 -8.18 -4.99
CA CYS A 47 11.87 -8.73 -5.48
C CYS A 47 12.90 -7.64 -5.70
N THR A 48 14.14 -8.08 -5.81
CA THR A 48 15.23 -7.22 -6.25
C THR A 48 15.83 -7.82 -7.50
N ASP A 49 16.06 -7.00 -8.53
CA ASP A 49 16.60 -7.47 -9.80
C ASP A 49 17.99 -8.08 -9.65
N GLY A 50 18.24 -9.13 -10.43
CA GLY A 50 19.57 -9.66 -10.70
C GLY A 50 20.24 -8.88 -11.83
N THR A 51 21.49 -8.43 -11.61
CA THR A 51 22.48 -7.90 -12.57
C THR A 51 22.14 -6.69 -13.46
N ASN A 52 20.89 -6.28 -13.68
CA ASN A 52 20.57 -5.17 -14.60
C ASN A 52 19.72 -4.08 -13.94
N TYR A 53 20.38 -3.00 -13.52
CA TYR A 53 19.83 -1.86 -12.78
C TYR A 53 18.71 -1.07 -13.51
N TYR A 54 18.44 -1.37 -14.79
CA TYR A 54 17.54 -0.58 -15.64
C TYR A 54 16.10 -1.12 -15.77
N TYR A 55 15.80 -2.34 -15.29
CA TYR A 55 14.59 -3.07 -15.67
C TYR A 55 13.75 -3.62 -14.49
N SER A 56 13.59 -2.82 -13.42
CA SER A 56 12.80 -3.15 -12.21
C SER A 56 11.31 -3.43 -12.43
N TYR A 57 10.80 -3.36 -13.66
CA TYR A 57 9.38 -3.52 -13.97
C TYR A 57 8.98 -4.95 -14.37
N ASN A 58 9.95 -5.85 -14.61
CA ASN A 58 9.68 -7.18 -15.18
C ASN A 58 9.35 -8.26 -14.14
N CYS A 59 9.84 -8.07 -12.92
CA CYS A 59 9.74 -9.07 -11.88
C CYS A 59 8.31 -9.30 -11.34
N ASP A 60 7.38 -8.34 -11.45
CA ASP A 60 5.99 -8.51 -11.00
C ASP A 60 5.33 -9.74 -11.65
N ASN A 61 5.51 -9.90 -12.97
CA ASN A 61 4.94 -11.03 -13.70
C ASN A 61 5.52 -12.37 -13.23
N TYR A 62 6.83 -12.39 -12.94
CA TYR A 62 7.49 -13.57 -12.38
C TYR A 62 6.91 -13.92 -11.02
N LEU A 63 6.79 -12.94 -10.10
CA LEU A 63 6.23 -13.17 -8.75
C LEU A 63 4.77 -13.66 -8.83
N GLN A 64 3.94 -13.05 -9.70
CA GLN A 64 2.54 -13.41 -9.90
C GLN A 64 2.34 -14.86 -10.34
N LYS A 65 3.28 -15.38 -11.14
CA LYS A 65 3.25 -16.78 -11.57
C LYS A 65 3.87 -17.70 -10.54
N ARG A 66 4.92 -17.25 -9.85
CA ARG A 66 5.72 -18.04 -8.90
C ARG A 66 5.01 -18.29 -7.58
N TYR A 67 4.21 -17.33 -7.11
CA TYR A 67 3.54 -17.39 -5.82
C TYR A 67 2.03 -17.23 -5.96
N SER A 68 1.30 -18.11 -5.28
CA SER A 68 -0.16 -18.09 -5.25
C SER A 68 -0.68 -18.59 -3.91
N VAL A 69 -1.98 -18.43 -3.67
CA VAL A 69 -2.66 -19.05 -2.53
C VAL A 69 -3.62 -20.10 -3.06
N VAL A 70 -3.38 -21.36 -2.69
CA VAL A 70 -4.22 -22.51 -3.04
C VAL A 70 -4.70 -23.15 -1.76
N ASN A 71 -6.01 -23.40 -1.64
CA ASN A 71 -6.63 -23.97 -0.43
C ASN A 71 -6.23 -23.22 0.86
N ASN A 72 -6.25 -21.89 0.81
CA ASN A 72 -5.85 -21.01 1.90
C ASN A 72 -4.40 -21.17 2.38
N LYS A 73 -3.49 -21.72 1.56
CA LYS A 73 -2.06 -21.83 1.89
C LYS A 73 -1.21 -21.17 0.83
N PHE A 74 -0.11 -20.56 1.29
CA PHE A 74 0.93 -20.06 0.41
C PHE A 74 1.50 -21.23 -0.42
N THR A 75 1.57 -21.06 -1.73
CA THR A 75 2.01 -22.10 -2.67
C THR A 75 3.03 -21.54 -3.65
N VAL A 76 4.02 -22.36 -3.90
CA VAL A 76 5.21 -22.12 -4.71
C VAL A 76 5.02 -22.86 -6.03
N ASN A 77 4.65 -22.14 -7.08
CA ASN A 77 4.40 -22.71 -8.40
C ASN A 77 5.72 -22.92 -9.16
N THR A 78 5.76 -23.97 -9.97
CA THR A 78 6.84 -24.17 -10.95
C THR A 78 6.63 -23.21 -12.12
N VAL A 79 7.66 -22.41 -12.42
CA VAL A 79 7.65 -21.52 -13.59
C VAL A 79 8.16 -22.29 -14.81
N ASP A 80 7.51 -22.12 -15.96
CA ASP A 80 7.91 -22.78 -17.20
C ASP A 80 9.31 -22.30 -17.65
N PRO A 81 10.28 -23.21 -17.90
CA PRO A 81 11.64 -22.84 -18.32
C PRO A 81 11.75 -22.04 -19.63
N VAL A 82 10.71 -22.04 -20.48
CA VAL A 82 10.67 -21.23 -21.71
C VAL A 82 9.87 -19.95 -21.57
N GLN A 83 9.27 -19.72 -20.40
CA GLN A 83 8.45 -18.54 -20.14
C GLN A 83 9.30 -17.29 -20.13
N ASP A 84 8.85 -16.30 -20.89
CA ASP A 84 9.43 -14.96 -21.01
C ASP A 84 8.25 -13.98 -20.90
N SER A 85 7.99 -13.52 -19.67
CA SER A 85 6.79 -12.77 -19.32
C SER A 85 6.85 -11.31 -19.76
N ASP A 86 8.04 -10.75 -19.80
CA ASP A 86 8.33 -9.37 -20.18
C ASP A 86 8.77 -9.23 -21.65
N LYS A 87 8.99 -10.35 -22.34
CA LYS A 87 9.35 -10.46 -23.76
C LYS A 87 10.74 -9.90 -24.07
N ASP A 88 11.66 -10.00 -23.12
CA ASP A 88 13.03 -9.51 -23.27
C ASP A 88 13.95 -10.53 -23.99
N LYS A 89 13.41 -11.72 -24.33
CA LYS A 89 14.07 -12.88 -24.96
C LYS A 89 14.94 -13.71 -24.00
N ILE A 90 14.90 -13.41 -22.71
CA ILE A 90 15.55 -14.16 -21.64
C ILE A 90 14.42 -14.83 -20.85
N PRO A 91 14.38 -16.17 -20.76
CA PRO A 91 13.38 -16.82 -19.93
C PRO A 91 13.47 -16.39 -18.47
N ASP A 92 12.32 -16.16 -17.81
CA ASP A 92 12.20 -15.62 -16.45
C ASP A 92 13.08 -16.35 -15.42
N ILE A 93 13.23 -17.68 -15.58
CA ILE A 93 14.05 -18.52 -14.68
C ILE A 93 15.55 -18.20 -14.75
N LYS A 94 16.01 -17.51 -15.80
CA LYS A 94 17.42 -17.14 -16.03
C LYS A 94 17.75 -15.70 -15.64
N GLU A 95 16.75 -14.91 -15.27
CA GLU A 95 16.90 -13.47 -14.95
C GLU A 95 17.43 -13.21 -13.53
N ASN A 96 17.71 -14.27 -12.76
CA ASN A 96 18.27 -14.19 -11.39
C ASN A 96 17.46 -13.29 -10.44
N TYR A 97 16.13 -13.28 -10.55
CA TYR A 97 15.27 -12.55 -9.61
C TYR A 97 15.45 -13.04 -8.17
N ALA A 98 15.74 -12.10 -7.26
CA ALA A 98 15.74 -12.38 -5.84
C ALA A 98 14.38 -12.01 -5.24
N ALA A 99 13.47 -12.99 -5.23
CA ALA A 99 12.16 -12.84 -4.60
C ALA A 99 12.26 -12.85 -3.07
N ARG A 100 11.49 -11.97 -2.44
CA ARG A 100 11.41 -11.77 -0.99
C ARG A 100 9.95 -11.77 -0.55
N ILE A 101 9.71 -12.31 0.64
CA ILE A 101 8.38 -12.45 1.21
C ILE A 101 8.30 -11.62 2.48
N PHE A 102 7.23 -10.84 2.63
CA PHE A 102 7.05 -9.96 3.76
C PHE A 102 5.70 -10.20 4.43
N LEU A 103 5.70 -10.10 5.75
CA LEU A 103 4.51 -9.99 6.58
C LEU A 103 4.35 -8.52 6.99
N HIS A 104 3.20 -7.94 6.68
CA HIS A 104 2.84 -6.58 7.07
C HIS A 104 1.90 -6.58 8.28
N ASP A 105 2.32 -5.92 9.36
CA ASP A 105 1.50 -5.61 10.52
C ASP A 105 0.72 -4.32 10.25
N THR A 106 -0.59 -4.46 10.04
CA THR A 106 -1.46 -3.34 9.65
C THR A 106 -1.75 -2.39 10.81
N LYS A 107 -1.60 -2.82 12.07
CA LYS A 107 -1.79 -1.96 13.25
C LYS A 107 -0.59 -1.07 13.49
N LYS A 108 0.60 -1.62 13.32
CA LYS A 108 1.86 -0.87 13.44
C LYS A 108 2.25 -0.14 12.16
N ASN A 109 1.66 -0.54 11.03
CA ASN A 109 2.05 -0.10 9.70
C ASN A 109 3.54 -0.35 9.45
N GLU A 110 3.96 -1.59 9.71
CA GLU A 110 5.35 -2.02 9.60
C GLU A 110 5.40 -3.37 8.90
N SER A 111 6.44 -3.58 8.08
CA SER A 111 6.66 -4.86 7.41
C SER A 111 7.88 -5.54 8.01
N ARG A 112 7.92 -6.87 7.96
CA ARG A 112 9.13 -7.65 8.21
C ARG A 112 9.28 -8.73 7.15
N GLU A 113 10.51 -9.02 6.78
CA GLU A 113 10.82 -10.15 5.89
C GLU A 113 10.54 -11.47 6.64
N ILE A 114 9.96 -12.44 5.94
CA ILE A 114 9.66 -13.78 6.44
C ILE A 114 10.24 -14.83 5.49
N THR A 115 10.55 -15.99 6.04
CA THR A 115 11.02 -17.14 5.27
C THR A 115 9.87 -17.81 4.52
N LEU A 116 10.20 -18.61 3.50
CA LEU A 116 9.21 -19.42 2.79
C LEU A 116 8.47 -20.37 3.74
N ALA A 117 9.18 -21.02 4.65
CA ALA A 117 8.59 -21.95 5.61
C ALA A 117 7.60 -21.24 6.56
N GLU A 118 7.91 -20.02 7.00
CA GLU A 118 6.96 -19.21 7.77
C GLU A 118 5.72 -18.86 6.94
N ALA A 119 5.89 -18.49 5.66
CA ALA A 119 4.77 -18.14 4.78
C ALA A 119 3.84 -19.34 4.53
N GLU A 120 4.40 -20.53 4.30
CA GLU A 120 3.65 -21.79 4.08
C GLU A 120 2.90 -22.27 5.33
N ALA A 121 3.35 -21.87 6.52
CA ALA A 121 2.66 -22.16 7.78
C ALA A 121 1.41 -21.29 8.00
N LEU A 122 1.25 -20.19 7.27
CA LEU A 122 0.13 -19.27 7.42
C LEU A 122 -1.12 -19.76 6.67
N MET A 123 -2.28 -19.51 7.28
CA MET A 123 -3.57 -19.57 6.59
C MET A 123 -3.83 -18.21 5.94
N LEU A 124 -4.01 -18.20 4.62
CA LEU A 124 -4.14 -16.99 3.82
C LEU A 124 -5.50 -16.91 3.11
N ASN A 125 -6.00 -15.70 2.93
CA ASN A 125 -7.12 -15.39 2.04
C ASN A 125 -6.62 -14.48 0.92
N SER A 126 -6.67 -14.97 -0.32
CA SER A 126 -6.17 -14.26 -1.51
C SER A 126 -7.06 -13.10 -1.97
N LEU A 127 -8.24 -12.90 -1.39
CA LEU A 127 -9.08 -11.77 -1.75
C LEU A 127 -8.37 -10.45 -1.41
N LEU A 128 -8.44 -9.48 -2.34
CA LEU A 128 -7.89 -8.13 -2.12
C LEU A 128 -8.54 -7.41 -0.93
N THR A 129 -9.78 -7.81 -0.61
CA THR A 129 -10.55 -7.30 0.52
C THR A 129 -10.45 -8.28 1.70
N SER A 130 -10.07 -7.75 2.85
CA SER A 130 -9.98 -8.48 4.11
C SER A 130 -11.37 -8.90 4.60
N PRO A 131 -11.45 -9.85 5.55
CA PRO A 131 -12.72 -10.25 6.15
C PRO A 131 -13.47 -9.10 6.86
N ASP A 132 -12.78 -8.03 7.27
CA ASP A 132 -13.38 -6.82 7.87
C ASP A 132 -13.60 -5.67 6.86
N SER A 133 -13.60 -5.99 5.57
CA SER A 133 -13.94 -5.09 4.45
C SER A 133 -12.93 -3.95 4.21
N VAL A 134 -11.66 -4.18 4.51
CA VAL A 134 -10.54 -3.30 4.17
C VAL A 134 -9.83 -3.85 2.93
N THR A 135 -9.55 -3.00 1.96
CA THR A 135 -8.90 -3.39 0.71
C THR A 135 -7.50 -2.79 0.62
N VAL A 136 -6.53 -3.58 0.15
CA VAL A 136 -5.23 -3.04 -0.28
C VAL A 136 -5.37 -2.58 -1.74
N SER A 137 -5.07 -1.31 -2.00
CA SER A 137 -5.10 -0.73 -3.34
C SER A 137 -3.84 0.09 -3.60
N SER A 138 -3.31 0.00 -4.81
CA SER A 138 -2.43 1.05 -5.33
C SER A 138 -3.29 2.26 -5.69
N ASN A 139 -2.77 3.47 -5.47
CA ASN A 139 -3.39 4.67 -6.01
C ASN A 139 -2.33 5.50 -6.73
N TYR A 140 -2.65 5.90 -7.96
CA TYR A 140 -1.85 6.81 -8.76
C TYR A 140 -2.56 8.17 -8.76
N ASN A 141 -2.14 9.05 -7.85
CA ASN A 141 -2.68 10.40 -7.80
C ASN A 141 -1.94 11.28 -8.83
N ASN A 142 -2.52 11.46 -10.01
CA ASN A 142 -2.26 12.62 -10.87
C ASN A 142 -3.06 13.83 -10.33
N GLY A 143 -2.70 14.28 -9.13
CA GLY A 143 -3.30 15.44 -8.50
C GLY A 143 -2.55 16.70 -8.88
N GLY A 144 -2.93 17.35 -9.98
CA GLY A 144 -2.63 18.76 -10.17
C GLY A 144 -3.45 19.56 -9.16
N ASP A 145 -2.79 20.21 -8.21
CA ASP A 145 -3.45 21.09 -7.25
C ASP A 145 -4.07 22.28 -7.99
N PHE A 146 -5.38 22.21 -8.24
CA PHE A 146 -6.16 23.24 -8.94
C PHE A 146 -6.25 24.58 -8.18
N PHE A 147 -5.69 24.68 -6.96
CA PHE A 147 -5.88 25.83 -6.06
C PHE A 147 -4.60 26.57 -5.66
N PHE A 148 -3.40 26.19 -6.14
CA PHE A 148 -2.15 26.87 -5.77
C PHE A 148 -1.30 27.27 -7.00
N PRO A 149 -1.03 28.58 -7.22
CA PRO A 149 -0.24 29.06 -8.37
C PRO A 149 1.27 28.72 -8.32
N PHE A 150 1.71 27.91 -7.35
CA PHE A 150 3.10 27.47 -7.19
C PHE A 150 3.24 25.96 -6.88
N GLY A 151 2.20 25.15 -7.12
CA GLY A 151 2.19 23.72 -6.79
C GLY A 151 2.98 22.90 -7.81
N GLY A 152 4.19 22.45 -7.44
CA GLY A 152 4.98 21.53 -8.24
C GLY A 152 4.27 20.18 -8.42
N ASN A 153 4.27 19.65 -9.65
CA ASN A 153 3.81 18.31 -9.97
C ASN A 153 4.65 17.27 -9.22
N SER A 154 4.15 16.80 -8.07
CA SER A 154 4.74 15.68 -7.33
C SER A 154 3.83 14.45 -7.47
N SER A 155 4.15 13.60 -8.44
CA SER A 155 3.53 12.28 -8.55
C SER A 155 4.04 11.39 -7.40
N SER A 156 3.19 11.12 -6.42
CA SER A 156 3.48 10.15 -5.36
C SER A 156 2.71 8.86 -5.65
N TYR A 157 3.44 7.82 -6.02
CA TYR A 157 2.90 6.46 -6.06
C TYR A 157 2.96 5.83 -4.67
N GLY A 158 1.94 5.06 -4.29
CA GLY A 158 1.92 4.36 -3.02
C GLY A 158 0.77 3.36 -2.92
N TYR A 159 0.91 2.47 -1.96
CA TYR A 159 -0.13 1.51 -1.58
C TYR A 159 -0.88 2.02 -0.35
N TYR A 160 -2.17 1.73 -0.31
CA TYR A 160 -3.08 2.22 0.70
C TYR A 160 -4.00 1.10 1.19
N LEU A 161 -4.34 1.15 2.47
CA LEU A 161 -5.55 0.51 2.98
C LEU A 161 -6.74 1.42 2.65
N MET A 162 -7.84 0.83 2.21
CA MET A 162 -9.06 1.54 1.82
C MET A 162 -10.29 0.90 2.43
N LYS A 163 -11.21 1.72 2.95
CA LYS A 163 -12.56 1.32 3.37
C LYS A 163 -13.52 2.45 3.07
N GLY A 164 -14.37 2.25 2.06
CA GLY A 164 -15.21 3.33 1.54
C GLY A 164 -14.38 4.52 1.04
N ARG A 165 -14.57 5.70 1.66
CA ARG A 165 -13.83 6.93 1.32
C ARG A 165 -12.55 7.13 2.13
N SER A 166 -12.37 6.35 3.20
CA SER A 166 -11.19 6.44 4.05
C SER A 166 -10.02 5.71 3.41
N LYS A 167 -8.84 6.33 3.45
CA LYS A 167 -7.58 5.75 2.97
C LYS A 167 -6.46 6.01 3.98
N SER A 168 -5.58 5.02 4.15
CA SER A 168 -4.37 5.14 4.98
C SER A 168 -3.19 4.59 4.20
N LYS A 169 -2.07 5.32 4.19
CA LYS A 169 -0.89 4.94 3.41
C LYS A 169 -0.12 3.82 4.11
N LEU A 170 0.18 2.77 3.35
CA LEU A 170 0.99 1.64 3.82
C LEU A 170 2.47 1.98 3.80
N ASN A 171 3.17 1.57 4.85
CA ASN A 171 4.63 1.65 4.94
C ASN A 171 5.22 0.26 4.68
N LEU A 172 5.57 0.05 3.41
CA LEU A 172 6.06 -1.23 2.90
C LEU A 172 7.58 -1.19 2.84
N ILE A 173 8.24 -2.29 3.23
CA ILE A 173 9.67 -2.44 2.99
C ILE A 173 9.87 -2.77 1.52
N ASN A 174 10.64 -1.93 0.83
CA ASN A 174 11.29 -2.27 -0.41
C ASN A 174 12.79 -1.97 -0.23
N SER A 175 13.66 -2.96 -0.42
CA SER A 175 15.11 -2.87 -0.17
C SER A 175 15.88 -1.96 -1.13
N SER A 176 15.20 -1.09 -1.87
CA SER A 176 15.78 0.05 -2.57
C SER A 176 15.15 1.34 -2.07
N ASP A 177 15.80 1.93 -1.06
CA ASP A 177 15.48 3.24 -0.44
C ASP A 177 15.65 4.44 -1.40
N ARG A 178 15.61 4.18 -2.71
CA ARG A 178 15.67 5.17 -3.78
C ARG A 178 14.74 4.71 -4.89
N TYR A 179 13.63 5.42 -5.02
CA TYR A 179 12.57 5.27 -6.02
C TYR A 179 11.54 4.17 -5.73
N TYR A 180 10.32 4.64 -5.44
CA TYR A 180 9.07 3.88 -5.47
C TYR A 180 8.88 3.30 -6.87
N TYR A 181 9.52 2.18 -7.20
CA TYR A 181 9.18 1.47 -8.44
C TYR A 181 7.80 0.87 -8.29
N GLN A 182 6.93 1.25 -9.23
CA GLN A 182 5.49 1.05 -9.22
C GLN A 182 5.09 -0.43 -9.10
N ASN A 183 5.96 -1.34 -9.57
CA ASN A 183 5.63 -2.72 -9.89
C ASN A 183 6.42 -3.73 -9.04
N ASN A 184 6.83 -3.36 -7.83
CA ASN A 184 7.61 -4.25 -6.96
C ASN A 184 6.87 -4.62 -5.68
N PHE A 185 5.57 -4.81 -5.80
CA PHE A 185 4.70 -5.24 -4.71
C PHE A 185 3.60 -6.11 -5.31
N GLN A 186 3.52 -7.33 -4.82
CA GLN A 186 2.42 -8.23 -5.12
C GLN A 186 1.74 -8.63 -3.82
N PHE A 187 0.47 -8.29 -3.69
CA PHE A 187 -0.37 -8.78 -2.61
C PHE A 187 -0.60 -10.29 -2.76
N ILE A 188 -0.35 -11.06 -1.71
CA ILE A 188 -0.56 -12.51 -1.71
C ILE A 188 -1.87 -12.87 -1.00
N GLY A 189 -2.09 -12.33 0.20
CA GLY A 189 -3.30 -12.62 0.95
C GLY A 189 -3.30 -12.11 2.39
N TRP A 190 -4.49 -12.01 2.95
CA TRP A 190 -4.73 -11.70 4.36
C TRP A 190 -4.45 -12.92 5.23
N VAL A 191 -3.74 -12.73 6.33
CA VAL A 191 -3.49 -13.75 7.34
C VAL A 191 -4.76 -13.99 8.14
N LEU A 192 -5.32 -15.18 8.02
CA LEU A 192 -6.47 -15.61 8.79
C LEU A 192 -6.03 -16.04 10.19
N PRO A 193 -6.83 -15.77 11.24
CA PRO A 193 -6.59 -16.37 12.55
C PRO A 193 -6.65 -17.89 12.38
N GLY A 194 -5.57 -18.57 12.77
CA GLY A 194 -5.53 -20.03 12.77
C GLY A 194 -6.70 -20.57 13.60
N ARG A 195 -7.43 -21.55 13.06
CA ARG A 195 -8.30 -22.38 13.90
C ARG A 195 -7.36 -23.21 14.78
N ASN A 196 -7.15 -22.77 16.02
CA ASN A 196 -6.62 -23.63 17.07
C ASN A 196 -7.64 -24.74 17.37
#